data_AF-A0A925HNP1-F1
#
_entry.id   AF-A0A925HNP1-F1
#
_cell.length_a   1.000
_cell.length_b   1.000
_cell.length_c   1.000
_cell.angle_alpha   90.00
_cell.angle_beta   90.00
_cell.angle_gamma   90.00
#
_symmetry.space_group_name_H-M   'P 1'
#
loop_
_entity.id
_entity.type
_entity.pdbx_description
1 polymer ?
#
loop_
_entity_poly.entity_id
_entity_poly.type
_entity_poly.pdbx_seq_one_letter_code
_entity_poly.pdbx_strand_id
1 'polypeptide(L)'
;MLDQFLTSNRTELVTRCRVKAATRYAPVIPPAVINHGIPRFLQQLVEALRLEQTPPAQPVAPESTQTTTEIGRTASLHGTELLRLGYSVDQVVHEYGDVCQAVTELAGERDEDISAVEFRILNRCLDDAIADAVTSFGHARETLINDQAITLEYRLRMFSEEQRRLLDIAIHSYSAIKTGTVGLTGATGTLLIHALEDLRSLTDRTLPEIRLAAPRSSPVSSL
;
A
#
# COMPACT_ATOMS: atom_id res chain seq x y z
N MET A 1 -5.82 -27.53 -22.69
CA MET A 1 -4.48 -28.14 -22.51
C MET A 1 -3.68 -27.31 -21.51
N LEU A 2 -3.66 -25.98 -21.66
CA LEU A 2 -3.02 -25.07 -20.70
C LEU A 2 -3.59 -25.21 -19.28
N ASP A 3 -4.90 -25.45 -19.12
CA ASP A 3 -5.52 -25.67 -17.81
C ASP A 3 -4.94 -26.89 -17.06
N GLN A 4 -4.69 -27.99 -17.79
CA GLN A 4 -4.07 -29.21 -17.25
C GLN A 4 -2.58 -28.98 -16.96
N PHE A 5 -1.89 -28.28 -17.86
CA PHE A 5 -0.49 -27.90 -17.69
C PHE A 5 -0.29 -27.05 -16.42
N LEU A 6 -1.10 -25.99 -16.24
CA LEU A 6 -1.05 -25.12 -15.06
C LEU A 6 -1.38 -25.90 -13.77
N THR A 7 -2.35 -26.81 -13.84
CA THR A 7 -2.73 -27.66 -12.69
C THR A 7 -1.57 -28.58 -12.28
N SER A 8 -0.96 -29.25 -13.25
CA SER A 8 0.11 -30.23 -13.02
C SER A 8 1.43 -29.58 -12.59
N ASN A 9 1.65 -28.32 -12.96
CA ASN A 9 2.89 -27.59 -12.73
C ASN A 9 2.79 -26.46 -11.71
N ARG A 10 1.67 -26.36 -10.99
CA ARG A 10 1.37 -25.25 -10.08
C ARG A 10 2.51 -24.94 -9.11
N THR A 11 3.07 -25.96 -8.44
CA THR A 11 4.15 -25.77 -7.45
C THR A 11 5.44 -25.25 -8.09
N GLU A 12 5.77 -25.76 -9.27
CA GLU A 12 6.95 -25.34 -10.03
C GLU A 12 6.80 -23.89 -10.50
N LEU A 13 5.64 -23.53 -11.06
CA LEU A 13 5.33 -22.16 -11.50
C LEU A 13 5.43 -21.16 -10.35
N VAL A 14 4.85 -21.49 -9.18
CA VAL A 14 4.96 -20.64 -7.98
C VAL A 14 6.41 -20.49 -7.53
N THR A 15 7.19 -21.57 -7.59
CA THR A 15 8.61 -21.55 -7.20
C THR A 15 9.42 -20.66 -8.15
N ARG A 16 9.20 -20.78 -9.47
CA ARG A 16 9.86 -19.91 -10.47
C ARG A 16 9.53 -18.44 -10.27
N CYS A 17 8.26 -18.10 -10.02
CA CYS A 17 7.87 -16.72 -9.74
C CYS A 17 8.61 -16.16 -8.51
N ARG A 18 8.71 -16.95 -7.43
CA ARG A 18 9.45 -16.56 -6.23
C ARG A 18 10.94 -16.33 -6.49
N VAL A 19 11.56 -17.22 -7.27
CA VAL A 19 12.99 -17.09 -7.64
C VAL A 19 13.21 -15.84 -8.49
N LYS A 20 12.34 -15.56 -9.47
CA LYS A 20 12.41 -14.34 -10.29
C LYS A 20 12.29 -13.08 -9.45
N ALA A 21 11.30 -13.03 -8.56
CA ALA A 21 11.12 -11.93 -7.62
C ALA A 21 12.36 -11.73 -6.71
N ALA A 22 12.91 -12.81 -6.15
CA ALA A 22 14.10 -12.75 -5.30
C ALA A 22 15.39 -12.36 -6.06
N THR A 23 15.44 -12.63 -7.36
CA THR A 23 16.56 -12.22 -8.22
C THR A 23 16.49 -10.73 -8.54
N ARG A 24 15.28 -10.21 -8.80
CA ARG A 24 15.03 -8.80 -9.13
C ARG A 24 15.14 -7.89 -7.91
N TYR A 25 14.70 -8.37 -6.77
CA TYR A 25 14.66 -7.61 -5.53
C TYR A 25 15.48 -8.33 -4.47
N ALA A 26 16.49 -7.64 -3.91
CA ALA A 26 17.14 -8.12 -2.69
C ALA A 26 16.06 -8.42 -1.63
N PRO A 27 16.19 -9.48 -0.82
CA PRO A 27 15.18 -9.82 0.18
C PRO A 27 15.12 -8.73 1.24
N VAL A 28 14.25 -7.74 1.04
CA VAL A 28 13.99 -6.68 2.03
C VAL A 28 13.02 -7.19 3.10
N ILE A 29 12.14 -8.14 2.74
CA ILE A 29 11.07 -8.66 3.60
C ILE A 29 10.96 -10.18 3.42
N PRO A 30 10.92 -10.99 4.50
CA PRO A 30 10.60 -12.42 4.39
C PRO A 30 9.23 -12.60 3.73
N PRO A 31 9.05 -13.54 2.79
CA PRO A 31 7.78 -13.71 2.11
C PRO A 31 6.68 -14.01 3.14
N ALA A 32 5.78 -13.04 3.35
CA ALA A 32 4.58 -13.24 4.14
C ALA A 32 3.69 -14.26 3.44
N VAL A 33 2.95 -15.07 4.21
CA VAL A 33 1.94 -15.97 3.63
C VAL A 33 0.78 -15.11 3.15
N ILE A 34 0.82 -14.73 1.87
CA ILE A 34 -0.25 -13.94 1.25
C ILE A 34 -1.30 -14.91 0.67
N ASN A 35 -2.52 -14.83 1.19
CA ASN A 35 -3.62 -15.72 0.79
C ASN A 35 -4.17 -15.44 -0.62
N HIS A 36 -3.88 -14.27 -1.20
CA HIS A 36 -4.46 -13.78 -2.45
C HIS A 36 -3.44 -13.57 -3.59
N GLY A 37 -2.19 -14.06 -3.45
CA GLY A 37 -1.13 -13.87 -4.45
C GLY A 37 -1.12 -14.90 -5.58
N ILE A 38 0.04 -15.12 -6.20
CA ILE A 38 0.21 -15.99 -7.38
C ILE A 38 -0.47 -17.37 -7.29
N PRO A 39 -0.41 -18.12 -6.17
CA PRO A 39 -1.14 -19.38 -6.09
C PRO A 39 -2.63 -19.20 -6.34
N ARG A 40 -3.27 -18.17 -5.79
CA ARG A 40 -4.71 -17.94 -5.99
C ARG A 40 -5.00 -17.58 -7.44
N PHE A 41 -4.20 -16.68 -8.02
CA PHE A 41 -4.32 -16.31 -9.43
C PHE A 41 -4.24 -17.52 -10.37
N LEU A 42 -3.24 -18.40 -10.19
CA LEU A 42 -3.10 -19.61 -11.00
C LEU A 42 -4.31 -20.54 -10.90
N GLN A 43 -4.98 -20.59 -9.75
CA GLN A 43 -6.21 -21.37 -9.60
C GLN A 43 -7.34 -20.77 -10.43
N GLN A 44 -7.54 -19.46 -10.33
CA GLN A 44 -8.61 -18.76 -11.05
C GLN A 44 -8.39 -18.76 -12.56
N LEU A 45 -7.12 -18.71 -13.00
CA LEU A 45 -6.76 -18.84 -14.41
C LEU A 45 -7.14 -20.24 -14.95
N VAL A 46 -6.90 -21.31 -14.18
CA VAL A 46 -7.34 -22.66 -14.56
C VAL A 46 -8.86 -22.72 -14.70
N GLU A 47 -9.60 -22.08 -13.79
CA GLU A 47 -11.07 -21.99 -13.86
C GLU A 47 -11.53 -21.21 -15.10
N ALA A 48 -10.89 -20.07 -15.41
CA ALA A 48 -11.19 -19.26 -16.59
C ALA A 48 -10.94 -20.03 -17.91
N LEU A 49 -9.82 -20.75 -18.00
CA LEU A 49 -9.47 -21.57 -19.16
C LEU A 49 -10.48 -22.70 -19.37
N ARG A 50 -10.98 -23.34 -18.30
CA ARG A 50 -12.00 -24.41 -18.40
C ARG A 50 -13.35 -23.88 -18.86
N LEU A 51 -13.75 -22.69 -18.41
CA LEU A 51 -15.01 -22.09 -18.80
C LEU A 51 -15.03 -21.71 -20.29
N GLU A 52 -13.93 -21.14 -20.82
CA GLU A 52 -13.86 -20.79 -22.24
C GLU A 52 -13.73 -22.01 -23.18
N GLN A 53 -13.28 -23.16 -22.67
CA GLN A 53 -13.32 -24.42 -23.41
C GLN A 53 -14.75 -24.99 -23.55
N THR A 54 -15.71 -24.48 -22.78
CA THR A 54 -17.12 -24.91 -22.85
C THR A 54 -17.87 -23.98 -23.82
N PRO A 55 -18.42 -24.49 -24.94
CA PRO A 55 -19.13 -23.64 -25.90
C PRO A 55 -20.35 -22.99 -25.22
N PRO A 56 -20.55 -21.67 -25.36
CA PRO A 56 -21.67 -21.01 -24.73
C PRO A 56 -22.97 -21.44 -25.40
N ALA A 57 -24.00 -21.77 -24.60
CA ALA A 57 -25.33 -22.10 -25.10
C ALA A 57 -26.03 -20.91 -25.78
N GLN A 58 -25.55 -19.67 -25.57
CA GLN A 58 -26.03 -18.44 -26.19
C GLN A 58 -24.88 -17.44 -26.37
N PRO A 59 -24.90 -16.60 -27.42
CA PRO A 59 -23.91 -15.54 -27.61
C PRO A 59 -24.16 -14.44 -26.57
N VAL A 60 -23.46 -14.49 -25.44
CA VAL A 60 -23.45 -13.41 -24.47
C VAL A 60 -22.53 -12.31 -25.02
N ALA A 61 -22.93 -11.05 -24.86
CA ALA A 61 -22.13 -9.86 -25.17
C ALA A 61 -20.73 -9.94 -24.52
N PRO A 62 -19.74 -9.11 -24.91
CA PRO A 62 -18.44 -9.05 -24.25
C PRO A 62 -18.57 -8.39 -22.87
N GLU A 63 -19.32 -9.04 -21.98
CA GLU A 63 -19.39 -8.73 -20.56
C GLU A 63 -18.34 -9.61 -19.87
N SER A 64 -17.53 -8.98 -19.05
CA SER A 64 -16.58 -9.60 -18.11
C SER A 64 -17.22 -10.84 -17.47
N THR A 65 -16.64 -12.01 -17.72
CA THR A 65 -17.14 -13.26 -17.16
C THR A 65 -17.07 -13.20 -15.62
N GLN A 66 -17.88 -14.01 -14.95
CA GLN A 66 -17.87 -14.07 -13.48
C GLN A 66 -16.45 -14.35 -12.94
N THR A 67 -15.65 -15.14 -13.67
CA THR A 67 -14.27 -15.45 -13.30
C THR A 67 -13.30 -14.28 -13.49
N THR A 68 -13.43 -13.47 -14.55
CA THR A 68 -12.60 -12.25 -14.68
C THR A 68 -12.91 -11.26 -13.56
N THR A 69 -14.19 -11.17 -13.17
CA THR A 69 -14.62 -10.36 -12.02
C THR A 69 -14.03 -10.87 -10.70
N GLU A 70 -13.95 -12.19 -10.51
CA GLU A 70 -13.34 -12.77 -9.31
C GLU A 70 -11.82 -12.60 -9.25
N ILE A 71 -11.13 -12.75 -10.39
CA ILE A 71 -9.68 -12.49 -10.52
C ILE A 71 -9.39 -11.06 -10.09
N GLY A 72 -10.13 -10.10 -10.64
CA GLY A 72 -10.01 -8.70 -10.32
C GLY A 72 -10.21 -8.38 -8.83
N ARG A 73 -11.25 -8.95 -8.23
CA ARG A 73 -11.52 -8.80 -6.79
C ARG A 73 -10.39 -9.34 -5.91
N THR A 74 -9.86 -10.53 -6.22
CA THR A 74 -8.73 -11.10 -5.44
C THR A 74 -7.44 -10.33 -5.67
N ALA A 75 -7.20 -9.86 -6.89
CA ALA A 75 -6.04 -9.04 -7.22
C ALA A 75 -6.08 -7.69 -6.51
N SER A 76 -7.28 -7.11 -6.36
CA SER A 76 -7.50 -5.89 -5.57
C SER A 76 -7.12 -6.07 -4.09
N LEU A 77 -7.52 -7.20 -3.50
CA LEU A 77 -7.14 -7.54 -2.12
C LEU A 77 -5.62 -7.75 -2.00
N HIS A 78 -5.00 -8.38 -3.00
CA HIS A 78 -3.56 -8.59 -3.05
C HIS A 78 -2.79 -7.26 -3.15
N GLY A 79 -3.20 -6.36 -4.05
CA GLY A 79 -2.57 -5.03 -4.20
C GLY A 79 -2.60 -4.22 -2.91
N THR A 80 -3.74 -4.21 -2.21
CA THR A 80 -3.88 -3.55 -0.90
C THR A 80 -2.95 -4.16 0.16
N GLU A 81 -2.86 -5.49 0.20
CA GLU A 81 -2.02 -6.20 1.16
C GLU A 81 -0.52 -5.98 0.89
N LEU A 82 -0.11 -5.95 -0.39
CA LEU A 82 1.28 -5.66 -0.77
C LEU A 82 1.71 -4.27 -0.31
N LEU A 83 0.85 -3.25 -0.43
CA LEU A 83 1.13 -1.93 0.13
C LEU A 83 1.35 -2.00 1.66
N ARG A 84 0.48 -2.73 2.37
CA ARG A 84 0.57 -2.88 3.83
C ARG A 84 1.88 -3.54 4.26
N LEU A 85 2.39 -4.47 3.45
CA LEU A 85 3.67 -5.14 3.65
C LEU A 85 4.87 -4.27 3.23
N GLY A 86 4.67 -3.11 2.61
CA GLY A 86 5.73 -2.18 2.22
C GLY A 86 6.31 -2.43 0.83
N TYR A 87 5.61 -3.17 -0.03
CA TYR A 87 6.01 -3.37 -1.41
C TYR A 87 5.81 -2.10 -2.24
N SER A 88 6.60 -1.96 -3.31
CA SER A 88 6.42 -0.90 -4.31
C SER A 88 5.41 -1.33 -5.38
N VAL A 89 4.82 -0.36 -6.07
CA VAL A 89 3.93 -0.63 -7.22
C VAL A 89 4.65 -1.40 -8.34
N ASP A 90 5.96 -1.15 -8.52
CA ASP A 90 6.80 -1.89 -9.46
C ASP A 90 6.86 -3.38 -9.14
N GLN A 91 6.97 -3.73 -7.85
CA GLN A 91 6.95 -5.12 -7.39
C GLN A 91 5.59 -5.79 -7.64
N VAL A 92 4.48 -5.06 -7.46
CA VAL A 92 3.13 -5.57 -7.75
C VAL A 92 3.01 -5.98 -9.22
N VAL A 93 3.44 -5.11 -10.14
CA VAL A 93 3.38 -5.37 -11.59
C VAL A 93 4.26 -6.56 -11.96
N HIS A 94 5.50 -6.58 -11.48
CA HIS A 94 6.44 -7.65 -11.79
C HIS A 94 6.01 -9.01 -11.21
N GLU A 95 5.32 -9.06 -10.08
CA GLU A 95 4.82 -10.32 -9.50
C GLU A 95 3.88 -11.04 -10.48
N TYR A 96 2.92 -10.33 -11.08
CA TYR A 96 2.05 -10.89 -12.11
C TYR A 96 2.77 -11.12 -13.44
N GLY A 97 3.69 -10.22 -13.82
CA GLY A 97 4.52 -10.40 -15.02
C GLY A 97 5.36 -11.68 -14.98
N ASP A 98 5.89 -12.04 -13.81
CA ASP A 98 6.65 -13.27 -13.59
C ASP A 98 5.83 -14.53 -13.87
N VAL A 99 4.49 -14.48 -13.78
CA VAL A 99 3.62 -15.61 -14.13
C VAL A 99 3.65 -15.90 -15.63
N CYS A 100 3.48 -14.88 -16.47
CA CYS A 100 3.52 -15.07 -17.94
C CYS A 100 4.87 -15.67 -18.36
N GLN A 101 5.95 -15.12 -17.81
CA GLN A 101 7.29 -15.59 -18.08
C GLN A 101 7.50 -17.03 -17.58
N ALA A 102 7.08 -17.36 -16.35
CA ALA A 102 7.23 -18.70 -15.81
C ALA A 102 6.42 -19.75 -16.58
N VAL A 103 5.21 -19.40 -17.03
CA VAL A 103 4.35 -20.28 -17.81
C VAL A 103 4.96 -20.56 -19.18
N THR A 104 5.39 -19.52 -19.90
CA THR A 104 5.95 -19.67 -21.25
C THR A 104 7.30 -20.38 -21.26
N GLU A 105 8.19 -20.07 -20.30
CA GLU A 105 9.46 -20.78 -20.13
C GLU A 105 9.24 -22.27 -19.84
N LEU A 106 8.38 -22.60 -18.87
CA LEU A 106 8.14 -23.99 -18.49
C LEU A 106 7.44 -24.78 -19.61
N ALA A 107 6.58 -24.14 -20.40
CA ALA A 107 5.94 -24.79 -21.54
C ALA A 107 6.96 -25.14 -22.63
N GLY A 108 7.87 -24.20 -22.95
CA GLY A 108 8.96 -24.45 -23.90
C GLY A 108 9.93 -25.54 -23.42
N GLU A 109 10.22 -25.60 -22.12
CA GLU A 109 11.06 -26.67 -21.54
C GLU A 109 10.39 -28.06 -21.58
N ARG A 110 9.06 -28.11 -21.63
CA ARG A 110 8.29 -29.36 -21.67
C ARG A 110 7.78 -29.73 -23.05
N ASP A 111 8.14 -28.96 -24.07
CA ASP A 111 7.66 -29.13 -25.43
C ASP A 111 6.11 -29.13 -25.51
N GLU A 112 5.49 -28.28 -24.69
CA GLU A 112 4.03 -28.12 -24.61
C GLU A 112 3.60 -26.90 -25.43
N ASP A 113 2.76 -27.13 -26.43
CA ASP A 113 2.22 -26.06 -27.27
C ASP A 113 1.10 -25.30 -26.55
N ILE A 114 1.33 -24.00 -26.32
CA ILE A 114 0.28 -23.07 -25.88
C ILE A 114 -0.41 -22.49 -27.10
N SER A 115 -1.70 -22.79 -27.29
CA SER A 115 -2.44 -22.23 -28.41
C SER A 115 -2.61 -20.71 -28.29
N ALA A 116 -2.77 -20.02 -29.43
CA ALA A 116 -3.03 -18.58 -29.45
C ALA A 116 -4.32 -18.19 -28.68
N VAL A 117 -5.31 -19.09 -28.60
CA VAL A 117 -6.53 -18.87 -27.82
C VAL A 117 -6.22 -18.92 -26.33
N GLU A 118 -5.53 -19.96 -25.86
CA GLU A 118 -5.14 -20.11 -24.45
C GLU A 118 -4.21 -18.98 -23.98
N PHE A 119 -3.26 -18.56 -24.83
CA PHE A 119 -2.39 -17.42 -24.54
C PHE A 119 -3.14 -16.09 -24.44
N ARG A 120 -4.18 -15.87 -25.27
CA ARG A 120 -5.03 -14.67 -25.14
C ARG A 120 -5.81 -14.67 -23.84
N ILE A 121 -6.32 -15.81 -23.38
CA ILE A 121 -7.01 -15.93 -22.09
C ILE A 121 -6.05 -15.62 -20.95
N LEU A 122 -4.84 -16.19 -20.97
CA LEU A 122 -3.79 -15.91 -20.00
C LEU A 122 -3.49 -14.41 -19.90
N ASN A 123 -3.23 -13.74 -21.02
CA ASN A 123 -2.91 -12.31 -21.01
C ASN A 123 -4.09 -11.47 -20.52
N ARG A 124 -5.32 -11.76 -20.96
CA ARG A 124 -6.49 -11.03 -20.48
C ARG A 124 -6.64 -11.15 -18.96
N CYS A 125 -6.51 -12.36 -18.41
CA CYS A 125 -6.56 -12.57 -16.96
C CYS A 125 -5.43 -11.84 -16.21
N LEU A 126 -4.22 -11.80 -16.78
CA LEU A 126 -3.10 -11.06 -16.22
C LEU A 126 -3.32 -9.55 -16.26
N ASP A 127 -3.81 -9.02 -17.38
CA ASP A 127 -4.11 -7.59 -17.55
C ASP A 127 -5.18 -7.15 -16.55
N ASP A 128 -6.27 -7.93 -16.40
CA ASP A 128 -7.31 -7.69 -15.40
C ASP A 128 -6.73 -7.69 -13.98
N ALA A 129 -5.91 -8.70 -13.64
CA ALA A 129 -5.29 -8.80 -12.32
C ALA A 129 -4.33 -7.65 -12.03
N ILE A 130 -3.49 -7.26 -13.00
CA ILE A 130 -2.54 -6.14 -12.87
C ILE A 130 -3.31 -4.83 -12.71
N ALA A 131 -4.31 -4.58 -13.55
CA ALA A 131 -5.11 -3.37 -13.49
C ALA A 131 -5.76 -3.19 -12.12
N ASP A 132 -6.41 -4.24 -11.60
CA ASP A 132 -7.12 -4.17 -10.32
C ASP A 132 -6.17 -4.15 -9.11
N ALA A 133 -5.05 -4.89 -9.16
CA ALA A 133 -4.03 -4.83 -8.12
C ALA A 133 -3.36 -3.45 -8.04
N VAL A 134 -2.99 -2.86 -9.18
CA VAL A 134 -2.36 -1.53 -9.22
C VAL A 134 -3.35 -0.44 -8.82
N THR A 135 -4.60 -0.52 -9.28
CA THR A 135 -5.65 0.44 -8.93
C THR A 135 -5.93 0.44 -7.42
N SER A 136 -6.14 -0.74 -6.84
CA SER A 136 -6.36 -0.88 -5.39
C SER A 136 -5.14 -0.48 -4.57
N PHE A 137 -3.93 -0.84 -5.00
CA PHE A 137 -2.68 -0.38 -4.38
C PHE A 137 -2.60 1.16 -4.38
N GLY A 138 -2.93 1.78 -5.51
CA GLY A 138 -2.97 3.24 -5.67
C GLY A 138 -3.96 3.90 -4.72
N HIS A 139 -5.20 3.41 -4.70
CA HIS A 139 -6.24 3.90 -3.78
C HIS A 139 -5.88 3.70 -2.31
N ALA A 140 -5.36 2.54 -1.94
CA ALA A 140 -4.93 2.28 -0.58
C ALA A 140 -3.79 3.21 -0.15
N ARG A 141 -2.87 3.54 -1.07
CA ARG A 141 -1.79 4.49 -0.83
C ARG A 141 -2.30 5.91 -0.66
N GLU A 142 -3.25 6.34 -1.49
CA GLU A 142 -3.89 7.65 -1.37
C GLU A 142 -4.62 7.79 -0.03
N THR A 143 -5.40 6.78 0.37
CA THR A 143 -6.05 6.74 1.69
C THR A 143 -5.03 6.85 2.82
N LEU A 144 -3.93 6.10 2.76
CA LEU A 144 -2.87 6.17 3.77
C LEU A 144 -2.25 7.57 3.88
N ILE A 145 -1.99 8.23 2.74
CA ILE A 145 -1.45 9.60 2.71
C ILE A 145 -2.47 10.58 3.31
N ASN A 146 -3.75 10.46 2.95
CA ASN A 146 -4.81 11.32 3.46
C ASN A 146 -4.99 11.16 4.97
N ASP A 147 -5.00 9.93 5.48
CA ASP A 147 -5.10 9.65 6.92
C ASP A 147 -3.90 10.22 7.69
N GLN A 148 -2.69 10.14 7.12
CA GLN A 148 -1.49 10.78 7.67
C GLN A 148 -1.62 12.30 7.68
N ALA A 149 -2.12 12.91 6.60
CA ALA A 149 -2.33 14.34 6.51
C ALA A 149 -3.36 14.83 7.54
N ILE A 150 -4.51 14.16 7.67
CA ILE A 150 -5.54 14.46 8.67
C ILE A 150 -4.96 14.36 10.09
N THR A 151 -4.18 13.31 10.36
CA THR A 151 -3.53 13.11 11.66
C THR A 151 -2.54 14.24 11.96
N LEU A 152 -1.74 14.64 10.97
CA LEU A 152 -0.78 15.73 11.09
C LEU A 152 -1.47 17.08 11.33
N GLU A 153 -2.51 17.39 10.55
CA GLU A 153 -3.32 18.60 10.72
C GLU A 153 -3.94 18.68 12.11
N TYR A 154 -4.52 17.56 12.59
CA TYR A 154 -5.06 17.47 13.93
C TYR A 154 -4.00 17.80 15.00
N ARG A 155 -2.81 17.18 14.90
CA ARG A 155 -1.71 17.41 15.84
C ARG A 155 -1.19 18.85 15.79
N LEU A 156 -1.05 19.43 14.61
CA LEU A 156 -0.63 20.82 14.43
C LEU A 156 -1.64 21.81 15.01
N ARG A 157 -2.94 21.55 14.85
CA ARG A 157 -4.00 22.36 15.45
C ARG A 157 -3.94 22.31 16.97
N MET A 158 -3.87 21.11 17.56
CA MET A 158 -3.76 20.95 19.02
C MET A 158 -2.52 21.65 19.58
N PHE A 159 -1.37 21.51 18.91
CA PHE A 159 -0.15 22.22 19.27
C PHE A 159 -0.33 23.75 19.22
N SER A 160 -0.90 24.26 18.13
CA SER A 160 -1.05 25.71 17.91
C SER A 160 -2.03 26.35 18.90
N GLU A 161 -3.12 25.65 19.23
CA GLU A 161 -4.10 26.10 20.22
C GLU A 161 -3.48 26.18 21.61
N GLU A 162 -2.77 25.13 22.03
CA GLU A 162 -2.14 25.08 23.35
C GLU A 162 -0.97 26.08 23.46
N GLN A 163 -0.17 26.21 22.40
CA GLN A 163 0.89 27.21 22.32
C GLN A 163 0.32 28.63 22.47
N ARG A 164 -0.75 28.97 21.75
CA ARG A 164 -1.41 30.28 21.85
C ARG A 164 -1.93 30.53 23.25
N ARG A 165 -2.62 29.53 23.85
CA ARG A 165 -3.14 29.62 25.22
C ARG A 165 -2.04 29.95 26.24
N LEU A 166 -0.92 29.23 26.19
CA LEU A 166 0.19 29.43 27.12
C LEU A 166 0.92 30.76 26.88
N LEU A 167 1.09 31.17 25.61
CA LEU A 167 1.63 32.49 25.27
C LEU A 167 0.75 33.62 25.80
N ASP A 168 -0.57 33.53 25.65
CA ASP A 168 -1.50 34.53 26.16
C ASP A 168 -1.41 34.64 27.70
N ILE A 169 -1.30 33.50 28.41
CA ILE A 169 -1.08 33.48 29.86
C ILE A 169 0.23 34.17 30.22
N ALA A 170 1.32 33.84 29.52
CA ALA A 170 2.63 34.44 29.77
C ALA A 170 2.62 35.96 29.50
N ILE A 171 2.06 36.41 28.37
CA ILE A 171 1.96 37.82 28.00
C ILE A 171 1.13 38.60 29.02
N HIS A 172 -0.03 38.10 29.42
CA HIS A 172 -0.88 38.76 30.41
C HIS A 172 -0.23 38.79 31.80
N SER A 173 0.39 37.69 32.24
CA SER A 173 1.08 37.62 33.52
C SER A 173 2.26 38.60 33.58
N TYR A 174 3.07 38.63 32.51
CA TYR A 174 4.16 39.59 32.38
C TYR A 174 3.65 41.04 32.39
N SER A 175 2.56 41.33 31.65
CA SER A 175 1.98 42.67 31.59
C SER A 175 1.49 43.15 32.96
N ALA A 176 0.85 42.27 33.75
CA ALA A 176 0.38 42.59 35.10
C ALA A 176 1.53 42.77 36.12
N ILE A 177 2.67 42.09 35.94
CA ILE A 177 3.87 42.34 36.75
C ILE A 177 4.49 43.68 36.37
N LYS A 178 4.52 43.99 35.07
CA LYS A 178 5.12 45.23 34.54
C LYS A 178 4.39 46.50 35.02
N THR A 179 3.10 46.44 35.33
CA THR A 179 2.36 47.59 35.90
C THR A 179 2.81 47.94 37.32
N GLY A 180 3.61 47.09 37.98
CA GLY A 180 4.14 47.32 39.33
C GLY A 180 3.13 47.11 40.46
N THR A 181 1.89 46.72 40.13
CA THR A 181 0.81 46.45 41.09
C THR A 181 0.86 45.03 41.64
N VAL A 182 1.53 44.10 40.97
CA VAL A 182 1.68 42.69 41.39
C VAL A 182 3.17 42.32 41.39
N GLY A 183 3.61 41.61 42.44
CA GLY A 183 5.02 41.23 42.62
C GLY A 183 5.43 39.99 41.83
N LEU A 184 6.72 39.94 41.46
CA LEU A 184 7.35 38.82 40.76
C LEU A 184 7.34 37.50 41.55
N THR A 185 7.33 37.57 42.88
CA THR A 185 7.29 36.40 43.78
C THR A 185 5.85 35.99 44.15
N GLY A 186 4.84 36.65 43.58
CA GLY A 186 3.43 36.37 43.85
C GLY A 186 2.82 35.32 42.91
N ALA A 187 1.50 35.14 43.03
CA ALA A 187 0.74 34.19 42.22
C ALA A 187 0.89 34.43 40.71
N THR A 188 0.90 35.69 40.25
CA THR A 188 1.08 36.05 38.84
C THR A 188 2.48 35.72 38.32
N GLY A 189 3.52 35.89 39.14
CA GLY A 189 4.88 35.47 38.78
C GLY A 189 5.01 33.95 38.67
N THR A 190 4.34 33.21 39.56
CA THR A 190 4.27 31.74 39.50
C THR A 190 3.56 31.27 38.22
N LEU A 191 2.42 31.88 37.88
CA LEU A 191 1.70 31.58 36.64
C LEU A 191 2.53 31.84 35.38
N LEU A 192 3.32 32.93 35.36
CA LEU A 192 4.25 33.21 34.27
C LEU A 192 5.30 32.10 34.12
N ILE A 193 5.95 31.70 35.22
CA ILE A 193 6.97 30.64 35.21
C ILE A 193 6.35 29.33 34.70
N HIS A 194 5.19 28.93 35.23
CA HIS A 194 4.51 27.71 34.81
C HIS A 194 4.15 27.75 33.33
N ALA A 195 3.62 28.87 32.82
CA ALA A 195 3.28 28.99 31.40
C ALA A 195 4.51 28.85 30.48
N LEU A 196 5.67 29.37 30.90
CA LEU A 196 6.92 29.23 30.15
C LEU A 196 7.49 27.80 30.22
N GLU A 197 7.41 27.14 31.37
CA GLU A 197 7.79 25.73 31.54
C GLU A 197 6.90 24.80 30.71
N ASP A 198 5.59 25.05 30.72
CA ASP A 198 4.62 24.32 29.91
C ASP A 198 4.85 24.54 28.41
N LEU A 199 5.21 25.75 27.97
CA LEU A 199 5.57 26.03 26.57
C LEU A 199 6.79 25.23 26.12
N ARG A 200 7.80 25.13 26.98
CA ARG A 200 8.99 24.32 26.74
C ARG A 200 8.61 22.83 26.64
N SER A 201 7.85 22.35 27.61
CA SER A 201 7.37 20.96 27.66
C SER A 201 6.52 20.59 26.45
N LEU A 202 5.63 21.48 26.01
CA LEU A 202 4.81 21.32 24.81
C LEU A 202 5.68 21.15 23.56
N THR A 203 6.71 22.00 23.41
CA THR A 203 7.63 21.93 22.27
C THR A 203 8.43 20.62 22.28
N ASP A 204 8.97 20.24 23.44
CA ASP A 204 9.82 19.05 23.59
C ASP A 204 9.03 17.75 23.32
N ARG A 205 7.75 17.71 23.68
CA ARG A 205 6.89 16.52 23.51
C ARG A 205 6.27 16.43 22.12
N THR A 206 5.75 17.53 21.59
CA THR A 206 4.88 17.48 20.40
C THR A 206 5.66 17.60 19.08
N LEU A 207 6.80 18.29 19.08
CA LEU A 207 7.60 18.47 17.86
C LEU A 207 8.18 17.16 17.31
N PRO A 208 8.68 16.21 18.13
CA PRO A 208 9.08 14.88 17.64
C PRO A 208 7.93 14.12 16.98
N GLU A 209 6.73 14.18 17.57
CA GLU A 209 5.54 13.48 17.05
C GLU A 209 5.05 14.06 15.72
N ILE A 210 5.11 15.38 15.55
CA ILE A 210 4.80 16.07 14.29
C ILE A 210 5.82 15.68 13.21
N ARG A 211 7.12 15.63 13.55
CA ARG A 211 8.18 15.23 12.61
C ARG A 211 8.06 13.77 12.15
N LEU A 212 7.58 12.88 13.03
CA LEU A 212 7.34 11.49 12.69
C LEU A 212 6.11 11.30 11.80
N ALA A 213 5.08 12.14 11.97
CA ALA A 213 3.87 12.11 11.15
C ALA A 213 4.03 12.83 9.80
N ALA A 214 5.01 13.74 9.68
CA ALA A 214 5.32 14.40 8.43
C ALA A 214 5.86 13.38 7.40
N PRO A 215 5.44 13.46 6.13
CA PRO A 215 5.98 12.60 5.09
C PRO A 215 7.49 12.82 5.00
N ARG A 216 8.27 11.73 5.10
CA ARG A 216 9.71 11.79 4.83
C ARG A 216 9.86 12.17 3.37
N SER A 217 10.42 13.34 3.10
CA SER A 217 10.90 13.68 1.77
C SER A 217 12.01 12.69 1.43
N SER A 218 11.69 11.64 0.67
CA SER A 218 12.72 10.88 -0.03
C SER A 218 13.45 11.87 -0.92
N PRO A 219 14.79 11.95 -0.89
CA PRO A 219 15.50 12.76 -1.86
C PRO A 219 15.12 12.24 -3.24
N VAL A 220 14.50 13.11 -4.04
CA VAL A 220 14.31 12.87 -5.46
C VAL A 220 15.70 12.57 -6.00
N SER A 221 15.97 11.30 -6.32
CA SER A 221 17.15 10.96 -7.10
C SER A 221 16.93 11.57 -8.48
N SER A 222 17.51 12.75 -8.67
CA SER A 222 17.66 13.39 -9.97
C SER A 222 18.42 12.43 -10.90
N LEU A 223 17.70 11.90 -11.89
CA LEU A 223 18.29 11.44 -13.14
C LEU A 223 18.47 12.64 -14.08
#